data_AF-A0A2M7SA07-F1
#
_entry.id   AF-A0A2M7SA07-F1
#
_cell.length_a   1.000
_cell.length_b   1.000
_cell.length_c   1.000
_cell.angle_alpha   90.00
_cell.angle_beta   90.00
_cell.angle_gamma   90.00
#
_symmetry.space_group_name_H-M   'P 1'
#
loop_
_entity.id
_entity.type
_entity.pdbx_description
1 polymer ?
#
loop_
_entity_poly.entity_id
_entity_poly.type
_entity_poly.pdbx_seq_one_letter_code
_entity_poly.pdbx_strand_id
1 'polypeptide(L)'
;METIENKKERIKLTPEQLFNVYMECIAPGAPVKMILQRNGLVPWDLVAIRKKVKAAAIEALSRKGKPGRKQQVIPVEQYQRVARQLEETKDALAAVGHELSLLKKRTD
;
A
#
# COMPACT_ATOMS: atom_id res chain seq x y z
N MET A 1 0.76 15.08 45.93
CA MET A 1 -0.01 14.25 44.97
C MET A 1 0.98 13.64 44.00
N GLU A 2 1.43 12.43 44.28
CA GLU A 2 2.36 11.69 43.41
C GLU A 2 1.64 11.29 42.12
N THR A 3 2.04 11.89 41.01
CA THR A 3 1.70 11.40 39.68
C THR A 3 2.55 10.17 39.41
N ILE A 4 1.98 9.00 39.67
CA ILE A 4 2.57 7.71 39.30
C ILE A 4 2.52 7.63 37.76
N GLU A 5 3.58 8.10 37.09
CA GLU A 5 3.84 7.80 35.69
C GLU A 5 4.18 6.31 35.57
N ASN A 6 3.13 5.49 35.63
CA ASN A 6 3.18 4.08 35.28
C ASN A 6 3.40 4.02 33.77
N LYS A 7 4.68 4.07 33.36
CA LYS A 7 5.13 3.93 31.98
C LYS A 7 4.87 2.48 31.55
N LYS A 8 3.59 2.15 31.35
CA LYS A 8 3.15 0.85 30.84
C LYS A 8 3.95 0.56 29.59
N GLU A 9 4.67 -0.56 29.61
CA GLU A 9 5.38 -1.06 28.46
C GLU A 9 4.45 -0.99 27.25
N ARG A 10 4.92 -0.40 26.15
CA ARG A 10 4.15 -0.33 24.92
C ARG A 10 4.00 -1.75 24.38
N ILE A 11 2.99 -2.46 24.87
CA ILE A 11 2.59 -3.76 24.34
C ILE A 11 2.37 -3.54 22.85
N LYS A 12 3.15 -4.23 22.02
CA LYS A 12 2.99 -4.18 20.58
C LYS A 12 1.63 -4.84 20.25
N LEU A 13 0.61 -4.01 20.07
CA LEU A 13 -0.72 -4.46 19.68
C LEU A 13 -0.64 -5.11 18.30
N THR A 14 -1.37 -6.22 18.13
CA THR A 14 -1.52 -6.85 16.82
C THR A 14 -2.34 -5.94 15.89
N PRO A 15 -2.22 -6.10 14.55
CA PRO A 15 -3.02 -5.33 13.60
C PRO A 15 -4.53 -5.41 13.85
N GLU A 16 -5.02 -6.60 14.26
CA GLU A 16 -6.42 -6.82 14.62
C GLU A 16 -6.83 -6.03 15.87
N GLN A 17 -5.98 -6.02 16.91
CA GLN A 17 -6.24 -5.25 18.12
C GLN A 17 -6.30 -3.74 17.82
N LEU A 18 -5.41 -3.22 16.96
CA LEU A 18 -5.44 -1.82 16.53
C LEU A 18 -6.72 -1.47 15.77
N PHE A 19 -7.22 -2.40 14.94
CA PHE A 19 -8.49 -2.22 14.24
C PHE A 19 -9.69 -2.21 15.20
N ASN A 20 -9.69 -3.07 16.22
CA ASN A 20 -10.74 -3.08 17.24
C ASN A 20 -10.77 -1.76 18.02
N VAL A 21 -9.61 -1.25 18.43
CA VAL A 21 -9.50 0.08 19.06
C VAL A 21 -10.05 1.19 18.17
N TYR A 22 -9.77 1.13 16.86
CA TYR A 22 -10.31 2.08 15.91
C TYR A 22 -11.84 2.03 15.84
N MET A 23 -12.43 0.84 15.77
CA MET A 23 -13.89 0.65 15.77
C MET A 23 -14.54 1.16 17.05
N GLU A 24 -13.96 0.88 18.22
CA GLU A 24 -14.42 1.40 19.50
C GLU A 24 -14.38 2.94 19.53
N CYS A 25 -13.34 3.55 18.97
CA CYS A 25 -13.19 5.01 18.89
C CYS A 25 -14.14 5.69 17.88
N ILE A 26 -14.79 4.94 16.99
CA ILE A 26 -15.77 5.48 16.02
C ILE A 26 -17.18 5.49 16.59
N ALA A 27 -17.48 4.61 17.55
CA ALA A 27 -18.82 4.50 18.10
C ALA A 27 -19.32 5.84 18.68
N PRO A 28 -20.59 6.20 18.45
CA PRO A 28 -21.15 7.46 18.96
C PRO A 28 -21.12 7.47 20.49
N GLY A 29 -20.57 8.53 21.08
CA GLY A 29 -20.44 8.66 22.54
C GLY A 29 -19.25 7.89 23.15
N ALA A 30 -18.36 7.32 22.33
CA ALA A 30 -17.21 6.57 22.83
C ALA A 30 -16.24 7.46 23.62
N PRO A 31 -15.79 7.03 24.82
CA PRO A 31 -14.81 7.75 25.60
C PRO A 31 -13.40 7.52 25.04
N VAL A 32 -13.07 8.23 23.94
CA VAL A 32 -11.81 8.07 23.18
C VAL A 32 -10.56 8.11 24.06
N LYS A 33 -10.50 9.02 25.04
CA LYS A 33 -9.36 9.16 25.95
C LYS A 33 -9.14 7.91 26.81
N MET A 34 -10.21 7.34 27.36
CA MET A 34 -10.15 6.12 28.20
C MET A 34 -9.73 4.91 27.36
N ILE A 35 -10.28 4.77 26.15
CA ILE A 35 -9.96 3.67 25.23
C ILE A 35 -8.48 3.70 24.86
N LEU A 36 -7.94 4.88 24.52
CA LEU A 36 -6.52 5.02 24.20
C LEU A 36 -5.62 4.73 25.40
N GLN A 37 -5.96 5.23 26.59
CA GLN A 37 -5.20 4.99 27.82
C GLN A 37 -5.18 3.51 28.21
N ARG A 38 -6.31 2.79 28.05
CA ARG A 38 -6.40 1.34 28.29
C ARG A 38 -5.44 0.56 27.39
N ASN A 39 -5.31 0.99 26.14
CA ASN A 39 -4.49 0.32 25.12
C ASN A 39 -3.05 0.89 25.01
N GLY A 40 -2.67 1.84 25.87
CA GLY A 40 -1.33 2.45 25.87
C GLY A 40 -1.04 3.29 24.62
N LEU A 41 -2.07 3.78 23.93
CA LEU A 41 -1.97 4.55 22.69
C LEU A 41 -2.08 6.06 22.96
N VAL A 42 -1.42 6.84 22.11
CA VAL A 42 -1.45 8.32 22.16
C VAL A 42 -2.48 8.82 21.13
N PRO A 43 -3.11 10.00 21.31
CA PRO A 43 -4.02 10.56 20.31
C PRO A 43 -3.44 10.64 18.89
N TRP A 44 -2.13 10.83 18.76
CA TRP A 44 -1.43 10.82 17.47
C TRP A 44 -1.48 9.45 16.77
N ASP A 45 -1.41 8.37 17.54
CA ASP A 45 -1.52 7.01 17.01
C ASP A 45 -2.91 6.76 16.43
N LEU A 46 -3.96 7.29 17.07
CA LEU A 46 -5.33 7.20 16.54
C LEU A 46 -5.48 7.89 15.18
N VAL A 47 -4.83 9.03 14.99
CA VAL A 47 -4.81 9.74 13.70
C VAL A 47 -4.08 8.91 12.64
N ALA A 48 -2.94 8.30 13.00
CA ALA A 48 -2.20 7.43 12.10
C ALA A 48 -3.00 6.18 11.71
N ILE A 49 -3.69 5.54 12.66
CA ILE A 49 -4.57 4.38 12.42
C ILE A 49 -5.72 4.79 11.49
N ARG A 50 -6.40 5.91 11.76
CA ARG A 50 -7.46 6.47 10.91
C ARG A 50 -7.00 6.65 9.47
N LYS A 51 -5.82 7.25 9.27
CA LYS A 51 -5.26 7.48 7.93
C LYS A 51 -4.97 6.16 7.21
N LYS A 52 -4.37 5.18 7.90
CA LYS A 52 -4.06 3.86 7.33
C LYS A 52 -5.31 3.09 6.95
N VAL A 53 -6.30 3.03 7.85
CA VAL A 53 -7.58 2.32 7.58
C VAL A 53 -8.32 2.97 6.43
N LYS A 54 -8.40 4.31 6.38
CA LYS A 54 -9.03 5.04 5.27
C LYS A 54 -8.33 4.76 3.95
N ALA A 55 -6.99 4.83 3.92
CA ALA A 55 -6.22 4.55 2.70
C ALA A 55 -6.43 3.13 2.21
N ALA A 56 -6.33 2.13 3.10
CA ALA A 56 -6.54 0.72 2.77
C ALA A 56 -7.97 0.44 2.30
N ALA A 57 -8.98 1.05 2.92
CA ALA A 57 -10.37 0.91 2.51
C ALA A 57 -10.62 1.52 1.13
N ILE A 58 -10.12 2.73 0.87
CA ILE A 58 -10.23 3.36 -0.46
C ILE A 58 -9.51 2.51 -1.51
N GLU A 59 -8.32 2.00 -1.21
CA GLU A 59 -7.56 1.15 -2.12
C GLU A 59 -8.33 -0.15 -2.42
N ALA A 60 -8.83 -0.82 -1.37
CA ALA A 60 -9.62 -2.05 -1.51
C ALA A 60 -10.90 -1.82 -2.33
N LEU A 61 -11.59 -0.69 -2.14
CA LEU A 61 -12.81 -0.34 -2.89
C LEU A 61 -12.51 0.14 -4.32
N SER A 62 -11.39 0.83 -4.53
CA SER A 62 -10.97 1.33 -5.86
C SER A 62 -10.52 0.20 -6.78
N ARG A 63 -10.05 -0.92 -6.20
CA ARG A 63 -9.77 -2.15 -6.93
C ARG A 63 -11.09 -2.76 -7.44
N LYS A 64 -11.61 -2.26 -8.58
CA LYS A 64 -12.72 -2.84 -9.38
C LYS A 64 -12.38 -4.22 -9.98
N GLY A 65 -11.48 -4.98 -9.37
CA GLY A 65 -11.21 -6.35 -9.76
C GLY A 65 -12.39 -7.24 -9.39
N LYS A 66 -12.75 -8.18 -10.27
CA LYS A 66 -13.76 -9.21 -9.95
C LYS A 66 -13.43 -9.84 -8.59
N PRO A 67 -14.40 -9.97 -7.67
CA PRO A 67 -14.17 -10.63 -6.40
C PRO A 67 -13.54 -12.00 -6.65
N GLY A 68 -12.41 -12.28 -5.97
CA GLY A 68 -11.70 -13.55 -6.06
C GLY A 68 -10.44 -13.59 -6.96
N ARG A 69 -10.18 -12.59 -7.82
CA ARG A 69 -8.91 -12.57 -8.57
C ARG A 69 -7.80 -11.97 -7.68
N LYS A 70 -7.07 -12.83 -6.97
CA LYS A 70 -5.83 -12.44 -6.30
C LYS A 70 -4.89 -11.84 -7.37
N GLN A 71 -4.46 -10.58 -7.18
CA GLN A 71 -3.36 -10.06 -7.98
C GLN A 71 -2.15 -10.95 -7.69
N GLN A 72 -1.56 -11.54 -8.74
CA GLN A 72 -0.29 -12.21 -8.60
C GLN A 72 0.73 -11.16 -8.17
N VAL A 73 1.30 -11.35 -6.98
CA VAL A 73 2.44 -10.54 -6.54
C VAL A 73 3.64 -11.07 -7.32
N ILE A 74 4.09 -10.29 -8.29
CA ILE A 74 5.24 -10.64 -9.12
C ILE A 74 6.49 -10.07 -8.44
N PRO A 75 7.56 -10.86 -8.22
CA PRO A 75 8.84 -10.37 -7.73
C PRO A 75 9.39 -9.23 -8.59
N VAL A 76 10.02 -8.24 -7.94
CA VAL A 76 10.54 -7.04 -8.61
C VAL A 76 11.56 -7.40 -9.68
N GLU A 77 12.36 -8.44 -9.43
CA GLU A 77 13.40 -8.92 -10.33
C GLU A 77 12.81 -9.47 -11.64
N GLN A 78 11.66 -10.17 -11.55
CA GLN A 78 10.96 -10.68 -12.73
C GLN A 78 10.39 -9.53 -13.56
N TYR A 79 9.80 -8.53 -12.91
CA TYR A 79 9.31 -7.34 -13.59
C TYR A 79 10.43 -6.58 -14.31
N GLN A 80 11.56 -6.35 -13.62
CA GLN A 80 12.71 -5.65 -14.19
C GLN A 80 13.32 -6.41 -15.37
N ARG A 81 13.40 -7.74 -15.30
CA ARG A 81 13.87 -8.56 -16.40
C ARG A 81 12.99 -8.40 -17.64
N VAL A 82 11.67 -8.50 -17.47
CA VAL A 82 10.72 -8.34 -18.58
C VAL A 82 10.76 -6.92 -19.13
N ALA A 83 10.87 -5.91 -18.28
CA ALA A 83 11.00 -4.52 -18.70
C ALA A 83 12.26 -4.29 -19.55
N ARG A 84 13.41 -4.84 -19.16
CA ARG A 84 14.65 -4.75 -19.95
C ARG A 84 14.51 -5.45 -21.30
N GLN A 85 13.95 -6.67 -21.33
CA GLN A 85 13.69 -7.38 -22.60
C GLN A 85 12.76 -6.59 -23.53
N LEU A 86 11.77 -5.91 -22.96
CA LEU A 86 10.87 -5.05 -23.72
C LEU A 86 11.59 -3.84 -24.33
N GLU A 87 12.54 -3.24 -23.62
CA GLU A 87 13.38 -2.16 -24.13
C GLU A 87 14.25 -2.65 -25.29
N GLU A 88 15.00 -3.74 -25.08
CA GLU A 88 15.91 -4.32 -26.07
C GLU A 88 15.19 -4.71 -27.37
N THR A 89 13.99 -5.29 -27.25
CA THR A 89 13.18 -5.68 -28.41
C THR A 89 12.63 -4.48 -29.17
N LYS A 90 12.29 -3.38 -28.49
CA LYS A 90 11.86 -2.13 -29.15
C LYS A 90 13.00 -1.48 -29.92
N ASP A 91 14.20 -1.45 -29.34
CA ASP A 91 15.38 -0.88 -30.00
C ASP A 91 15.76 -1.69 -31.25
N ALA A 92 15.77 -3.02 -31.12
CA ALA A 92 16.02 -3.91 -32.26
C ALA A 92 14.97 -3.73 -33.37
N LEU A 93 13.69 -3.62 -33.00
CA LEU A 93 12.60 -3.38 -33.95
C LEU A 93 12.76 -2.03 -34.66
N ALA A 94 13.19 -0.98 -33.94
CA ALA A 94 13.44 0.33 -34.53
C ALA A 94 14.61 0.29 -35.53
N ALA A 95 15.69 -0.42 -35.22
CA ALA A 95 16.84 -0.59 -36.12
C ALA A 95 16.43 -1.29 -37.43
N VAL A 96 15.69 -2.40 -37.34
CA VAL A 96 15.18 -3.12 -38.53
C VAL A 96 14.23 -2.23 -39.34
N GLY A 97 13.37 -1.46 -38.68
CA GLY A 97 12.49 -0.49 -39.35
C GLY A 97 13.27 0.59 -40.11
N HIS A 98 14.39 1.05 -39.55
CA HIS A 98 15.27 2.01 -40.21
C HIS A 98 15.93 1.42 -41.47
N GLU A 99 16.51 0.22 -41.36
CA GLU A 99 17.12 -0.47 -42.49
C GLU A 99 16.12 -0.74 -43.62
N LEU A 100 14.90 -1.19 -43.28
CA LEU A 100 13.83 -1.39 -44.25
C LEU A 100 13.47 -0.09 -44.99
N SER A 101 13.43 1.03 -44.28
CA SER A 101 13.15 2.35 -44.88
C SER A 101 14.24 2.77 -45.86
N LEU A 102 15.51 2.54 -45.52
CA LEU A 102 16.64 2.79 -46.42
C LEU A 102 16.60 1.91 -47.66
N LEU A 103 16.25 0.62 -47.51
CA LEU A 103 16.11 -0.31 -48.63
C LEU A 103 14.99 0.12 -49.57
N LYS A 104 13.80 0.46 -49.06
CA LYS A 104 12.70 0.95 -49.89
C LYS A 104 13.10 2.17 -50.72
N LYS A 105 13.72 3.18 -50.10
CA LYS A 105 14.23 4.37 -50.79
C LYS A 105 15.28 4.11 -51.88
N ARG A 106 15.96 2.97 -51.86
CA ARG A 106 16.95 2.56 -52.88
C ARG A 106 16.33 1.71 -53.98
N THR A 107 15.17 1.12 -53.73
CA THR A 107 14.50 0.18 -54.64
C THR A 107 13.37 0.87 -55.41
N ASP A 108 12.82 1.96 -54.86
CA ASP A 108 11.99 2.97 -55.55
C ASP A 108 12.87 3.92 -56.39
#